data_AF-A0A1A8NFZ5-F1
#
_entry.id   AF-A0A1A8NFZ5-F1
#
_cell.length_a   1.000
_cell.length_b   1.000
_cell.length_c   1.000
_cell.angle_alpha   90.00
_cell.angle_beta   90.00
_cell.angle_gamma   90.00
#
_symmetry.space_group_name_H-M   'P 1'
#
loop_
_entity.id
_entity.type
_entity.pdbx_description
1 polymer ?
#
loop_
_entity_poly.entity_id
_entity_poly.type
_entity_poly.pdbx_seq_one_letter_code
_entity_poly.pdbx_strand_id
1 'polypeptide(L)'
;TSLNLQHELFCRLANTYPEFQHPGSVGEETKAEATVFTVCGPNDGSVTLWRDRPALLVSSTSWTEDEDFSILLKALEEYEGYIRGGSLLPSLVCVITGKGPQKEHYRKLIDSLHLDHVKICTPWLEAEDYPLLLGSSDLGVCLHKSSSGLDLPMKVVDMFGCCLPVCAISFNCLPELVKHDENGLIFRDSAELAEQLKSLLSGFPSLDGKLGAFRAKLCSSRDQCWDDNWDQTVLPLLRSLSLPEP
;
A
#
# COMPACT_ATOMS: atom_id res chain seq x y z
N THR A 1 5.81 10.01 3.04
CA THR A 1 7.13 9.72 3.63
C THR A 1 8.23 10.37 2.81
N SER A 2 9.25 10.99 3.43
CA SER A 2 10.37 11.58 2.68
C SER A 2 11.22 10.50 2.02
N LEU A 3 11.83 10.77 0.86
CA LEU A 3 12.58 9.75 0.09
C LEU A 3 13.71 9.11 0.88
N ASN A 4 14.42 9.87 1.73
CA ASN A 4 15.47 9.31 2.60
C ASN A 4 14.92 8.23 3.54
N LEU A 5 13.78 8.50 4.21
CA LEU A 5 13.14 7.52 5.08
C LEU A 5 12.63 6.30 4.30
N GLN A 6 12.14 6.50 3.06
CA GLN A 6 11.77 5.37 2.19
C GLN A 6 12.98 4.49 1.88
N HIS A 7 14.12 5.11 1.52
CA HIS A 7 15.34 4.38 1.21
C HIS A 7 15.89 3.61 2.41
N GLU A 8 15.96 4.23 3.59
CA GLU A 8 16.37 3.54 4.82
C GLU A 8 15.49 2.34 5.15
N LEU A 9 14.16 2.48 4.99
CA LEU A 9 13.22 1.37 5.14
C LEU A 9 13.50 0.26 4.12
N PHE A 10 13.64 0.61 2.84
CA PHE A 10 13.86 -0.36 1.77
C PHE A 10 15.20 -1.10 1.93
N CYS A 11 16.27 -0.43 2.37
CA CYS A 11 17.55 -1.07 2.67
C CYS A 11 17.42 -2.08 3.82
N ARG A 12 16.72 -1.72 4.91
CA ARG A 12 16.42 -2.67 6.00
C ARG A 12 15.64 -3.89 5.52
N LEU A 13 14.62 -3.68 4.69
CA LEU A 13 13.83 -4.78 4.12
C LEU A 13 14.66 -5.63 3.15
N ALA A 14 15.51 -5.03 2.33
CA ALA A 14 16.38 -5.74 1.38
C ALA A 14 17.38 -6.69 2.06
N ASN A 15 17.75 -6.44 3.32
CA ASN A 15 18.60 -7.36 4.09
C ASN A 15 17.93 -8.71 4.38
N THR A 16 16.59 -8.76 4.37
CA THR A 16 15.80 -9.95 4.74
C THR A 16 14.96 -10.49 3.59
N TYR A 17 14.47 -9.59 2.73
CA TYR A 17 13.53 -9.88 1.64
C TYR A 17 14.19 -9.59 0.29
N PRO A 18 14.57 -10.63 -0.48
CA PRO A 18 15.22 -10.49 -1.78
C PRO A 18 14.41 -9.65 -2.78
N GLU A 19 13.09 -9.57 -2.63
CA GLU A 19 12.19 -8.78 -3.48
C GLU A 19 12.49 -7.28 -3.42
N PHE A 20 13.17 -6.80 -2.38
CA PHE A 20 13.61 -5.41 -2.24
C PHE A 20 15.04 -5.17 -2.74
N GLN A 21 15.80 -6.22 -3.04
CA GLN A 21 17.18 -6.11 -3.53
C GLN A 21 17.20 -5.67 -5.00
N HIS A 22 18.17 -4.85 -5.36
CA HIS A 22 18.37 -4.47 -6.75
C HIS A 22 18.85 -5.68 -7.57
N PRO A 23 18.24 -6.00 -8.73
CA PRO A 23 18.55 -7.20 -9.51
C PRO A 23 19.94 -7.17 -10.17
N GLY A 24 20.50 -5.99 -10.40
CA GLY A 24 21.89 -5.84 -10.83
C GLY A 24 22.84 -5.85 -9.63
N SER A 25 23.89 -6.67 -9.70
CA SER A 25 25.04 -6.53 -8.80
C SER A 25 25.56 -5.10 -8.95
N VAL A 26 25.36 -4.24 -7.95
CA VAL A 26 26.12 -3.00 -7.88
C VAL A 26 27.56 -3.47 -7.71
N GLY A 27 28.33 -3.45 -8.80
CA GLY A 27 29.70 -3.95 -8.79
C GLY A 27 30.47 -3.27 -7.67
N GLU A 28 31.40 -4.00 -7.03
CA GLU A 28 32.23 -3.52 -5.92
C GLU A 28 32.93 -2.17 -6.20
N GLU A 29 32.98 -1.74 -7.45
CA GLU A 29 33.54 -0.47 -7.91
C GLU A 29 32.62 0.76 -7.71
N THR A 30 31.33 0.57 -7.46
CA THR A 30 30.37 1.67 -7.17
C THR A 30 29.78 1.48 -5.77
N LYS A 31 30.22 2.26 -4.79
CA LYS A 31 29.69 2.26 -3.41
C LYS A 31 28.25 2.80 -3.27
N ALA A 32 27.44 2.75 -4.32
CA ALA A 32 26.07 3.26 -4.29
C ALA A 32 25.17 2.23 -3.60
N GLU A 33 24.57 2.60 -2.46
CA GLU A 33 23.55 1.78 -1.81
C GLU A 33 22.26 1.86 -2.65
N ALA A 34 21.76 0.72 -3.11
CA ALA A 34 20.62 0.65 -4.01
C ALA A 34 19.66 -0.48 -3.63
N THR A 35 18.39 -0.21 -3.82
CA THR A 35 17.29 -1.16 -3.70
C THR A 35 16.57 -1.26 -5.05
N VAL A 36 15.56 -2.13 -5.14
CA VAL A 36 14.72 -2.21 -6.35
C VAL A 36 13.95 -0.91 -6.64
N PHE A 37 13.74 -0.05 -5.64
CA PHE A 37 12.97 1.19 -5.78
C PHE A 37 13.83 2.46 -5.82
N THR A 38 14.90 2.51 -5.04
CA THR A 38 15.67 3.73 -4.75
C THR A 38 17.17 3.51 -4.88
N VAL A 39 17.89 4.59 -5.15
CA VAL A 39 19.36 4.64 -5.16
C VAL A 39 19.86 5.87 -4.42
N CYS A 40 20.91 5.68 -3.62
CA CYS A 40 21.64 6.75 -2.96
C CYS A 40 22.93 7.05 -3.73
N GLY A 41 23.09 8.30 -4.16
CA GLY A 41 24.26 8.77 -4.90
C GLY A 41 25.53 8.70 -4.03
N PRO A 42 26.63 8.10 -4.52
CA PRO A 42 27.84 7.90 -3.71
C PRO A 42 28.61 9.19 -3.39
N ASN A 43 28.34 10.29 -4.11
CA ASN A 43 29.09 11.54 -4.02
C ASN A 43 28.37 12.63 -3.22
N ASP A 44 27.03 12.67 -3.28
CA ASP A 44 26.20 13.72 -2.69
C ASP A 44 25.21 13.21 -1.63
N GLY A 45 25.08 11.88 -1.49
CA GLY A 45 24.12 11.24 -0.60
C GLY A 45 22.66 11.50 -1.00
N SER A 46 22.41 11.96 -2.24
CA SER A 46 21.06 12.24 -2.68
C SER A 46 20.32 10.94 -3.02
N VAL A 47 19.11 10.80 -2.47
CA VAL A 47 18.26 9.65 -2.71
C VAL A 47 17.28 9.95 -3.84
N THR A 48 17.24 9.08 -4.84
CA THR A 48 16.31 9.18 -5.97
C THR A 48 15.60 7.85 -6.22
N LEU A 49 14.42 7.92 -6.84
CA LEU A 49 13.68 6.74 -7.30
C LEU A 49 14.21 6.31 -8.69
N TRP A 50 14.28 5.01 -8.94
CA TRP A 50 14.56 4.53 -10.30
C TRP A 50 13.41 4.87 -11.25
N ARG A 51 13.74 5.21 -12.49
CA ARG A 51 12.74 5.52 -13.54
C ARG A 51 11.89 4.31 -13.89
N ASP A 52 12.51 3.13 -13.92
CA ASP A 52 11.85 1.86 -14.29
C ASP A 52 11.62 0.96 -13.07
N ARG A 53 11.48 1.56 -11.87
CA ARG A 53 11.20 0.79 -10.64
C ARG A 53 9.86 0.04 -10.77
N PRO A 54 9.71 -1.12 -10.13
CA PRO A 54 8.40 -1.73 -9.96
C PRO A 54 7.48 -0.83 -9.13
N ALA A 55 6.18 -1.01 -9.32
CA ALA A 55 5.18 -0.42 -8.42
C ALA A 55 5.09 -1.23 -7.13
N LEU A 56 4.99 -0.53 -6.00
CA LEU A 56 4.88 -1.12 -4.66
C LEU A 56 3.41 -1.19 -4.24
N LEU A 57 2.87 -2.41 -4.22
CA LEU A 57 1.53 -2.72 -3.74
C LEU A 57 1.62 -3.17 -2.28
N VAL A 58 0.71 -2.73 -1.42
CA VAL A 58 0.65 -3.19 -0.03
C VAL A 58 -0.75 -3.64 0.35
N SER A 59 -0.85 -4.76 1.06
CA SER A 59 -2.07 -5.21 1.70
C SER A 59 -1.78 -5.60 3.15
N SER A 60 -2.42 -4.92 4.09
CA SER A 60 -2.40 -5.31 5.50
C SER A 60 -3.49 -6.34 5.76
N THR A 61 -3.21 -7.32 6.62
CA THR A 61 -4.13 -8.43 6.89
C THR A 61 -3.98 -8.99 8.30
N SER A 62 -5.10 -9.46 8.84
CA SER A 62 -5.15 -10.23 10.07
C SER A 62 -5.14 -11.75 9.79
N TRP A 63 -5.02 -12.16 8.52
CA TRP A 63 -5.07 -13.54 8.04
C TRP A 63 -6.23 -14.35 8.64
N THR A 64 -7.42 -13.74 8.69
CA THR A 64 -8.66 -14.35 9.16
C THR A 64 -9.56 -14.71 7.97
N GLU A 65 -10.59 -15.52 8.22
CA GLU A 65 -11.54 -15.97 7.19
C GLU A 65 -12.33 -14.82 6.52
N ASP A 66 -12.48 -13.69 7.20
CA ASP A 66 -13.14 -12.50 6.65
C ASP A 66 -12.33 -11.80 5.53
N GLU A 67 -11.06 -12.20 5.35
CA GLU A 67 -10.14 -11.67 4.34
C GLU A 67 -9.76 -12.76 3.33
N ASP A 68 -10.57 -12.92 2.28
CA ASP A 68 -10.29 -13.88 1.20
C ASP A 68 -9.15 -13.37 0.29
N PHE A 69 -7.92 -13.74 0.63
CA PHE A 69 -6.72 -13.41 -0.15
C PHE A 69 -6.64 -14.14 -1.49
N SER A 70 -7.46 -15.17 -1.75
CA SER A 70 -7.50 -15.78 -3.07
C SER A 70 -7.93 -14.78 -4.15
N ILE A 71 -8.69 -13.75 -3.77
CA ILE A 71 -9.09 -12.65 -4.65
C ILE A 71 -7.89 -11.85 -5.13
N LEU A 72 -7.01 -11.44 -4.20
CA LEU A 72 -5.78 -10.70 -4.55
C LEU A 72 -4.83 -11.60 -5.35
N LEU A 73 -4.62 -12.85 -4.94
CA LEU A 73 -3.71 -13.75 -5.65
C LEU A 73 -4.14 -13.98 -7.10
N LYS A 74 -5.44 -14.25 -7.34
CA LYS A 74 -5.99 -14.40 -8.70
C LYS A 74 -5.86 -13.11 -9.51
N ALA A 75 -6.10 -11.96 -8.89
CA ALA A 75 -5.96 -10.67 -9.57
C ALA A 75 -4.50 -10.42 -10.01
N LEU A 76 -3.52 -10.84 -9.21
CA LEU A 76 -2.10 -10.74 -9.54
C LEU A 76 -1.71 -11.72 -10.67
N GLU A 77 -2.26 -12.94 -10.69
CA GLU A 77 -2.08 -13.87 -11.83
C GLU A 77 -2.66 -13.31 -13.13
N GLU A 78 -3.82 -12.67 -13.06
CA GLU A 78 -4.44 -12.03 -14.23
C GLU A 78 -3.63 -10.80 -14.69
N TYR A 79 -3.11 -10.00 -13.74
CA TYR A 79 -2.20 -8.90 -14.03
C TYR A 79 -0.91 -9.38 -14.72
N GLU A 80 -0.30 -10.46 -14.25
CA GLU A 80 0.83 -11.13 -14.92
C GLU A 80 0.45 -11.55 -16.36
N GLY A 81 -0.77 -12.08 -16.54
CA GLY A 81 -1.33 -12.41 -17.84
C GLY A 81 -1.42 -11.21 -18.79
N TYR A 82 -1.79 -10.02 -18.31
CA TYR A 82 -1.80 -8.80 -19.12
C TYR A 82 -0.41 -8.42 -19.62
N ILE A 83 0.62 -8.55 -18.78
CA ILE A 83 2.01 -8.28 -19.16
C ILE A 83 2.49 -9.30 -20.20
N ARG A 84 2.27 -10.60 -19.95
CA ARG A 84 2.61 -11.67 -20.91
C ARG A 84 1.86 -11.52 -22.24
N GLY A 85 0.66 -10.95 -22.21
CA GLY A 85 -0.14 -10.59 -23.38
C GLY A 85 0.33 -9.32 -24.13
N GLY A 86 1.40 -8.66 -23.66
CA GLY A 86 2.01 -7.50 -24.32
C GLY A 86 1.54 -6.14 -23.81
N SER A 87 0.80 -6.07 -22.70
CA SER A 87 0.44 -4.80 -22.08
C SER A 87 1.67 -4.14 -21.46
N LEU A 88 1.84 -2.83 -21.69
CA LEU A 88 2.93 -2.05 -21.11
C LEU A 88 2.59 -1.66 -19.66
N LEU A 89 2.81 -2.58 -18.73
CA LEU A 89 2.58 -2.40 -17.29
C LEU A 89 3.89 -2.60 -16.53
N PRO A 90 4.09 -1.91 -15.39
CA PRO A 90 5.28 -2.11 -14.57
C PRO A 90 5.26 -3.49 -13.88
N SER A 91 6.44 -4.01 -13.59
CA SER A 91 6.59 -5.10 -12.61
C SER A 91 6.04 -4.67 -11.24
N LEU A 92 5.64 -5.62 -10.41
CA LEU A 92 5.08 -5.39 -9.08
C LEU A 92 5.93 -6.01 -7.99
N VAL A 93 6.02 -5.30 -6.88
CA VAL A 93 6.34 -5.90 -5.58
C VAL A 93 5.11 -5.74 -4.70
N CYS A 94 4.50 -6.86 -4.33
CA CYS A 94 3.32 -6.91 -3.47
C CYS A 94 3.71 -7.35 -2.07
N VAL A 95 3.55 -6.44 -1.11
CA VAL A 95 3.81 -6.67 0.30
C VAL A 95 2.49 -7.03 0.99
N ILE A 96 2.40 -8.25 1.52
CA ILE A 96 1.26 -8.68 2.32
C ILE A 96 1.68 -8.82 3.79
N THR A 97 1.37 -7.81 4.60
CA THR A 97 1.86 -7.73 5.98
C THR A 97 0.78 -8.07 7.02
N GLY A 98 1.22 -8.67 8.12
CA GLY A 98 0.39 -9.01 9.26
C GLY A 98 0.54 -10.45 9.74
N LYS A 99 -0.30 -10.82 10.71
CA LYS A 99 -0.25 -12.11 11.41
C LYS A 99 -1.64 -12.62 11.70
N GLY A 100 -1.81 -13.92 11.50
CA GLY A 100 -3.01 -14.66 11.87
C GLY A 100 -3.01 -16.08 11.35
N PRO A 101 -4.11 -16.82 11.61
CA PRO A 101 -4.16 -18.27 11.45
C PRO A 101 -4.00 -18.74 10.01
N GLN A 102 -4.49 -17.98 9.01
CA GLN A 102 -4.45 -18.39 7.61
C GLN A 102 -3.15 -18.03 6.88
N LYS A 103 -2.17 -17.40 7.55
CA LYS A 103 -0.93 -16.94 6.90
C LYS A 103 -0.19 -18.08 6.19
N GLU A 104 -0.05 -19.22 6.86
CA GLU A 104 0.66 -20.37 6.30
C GLU A 104 -0.09 -21.04 5.15
N HIS A 105 -1.43 -21.00 5.18
CA HIS A 105 -2.25 -21.48 4.08
C HIS A 105 -1.99 -20.66 2.81
N TYR A 106 -2.07 -19.33 2.89
CA TYR A 106 -1.84 -18.47 1.74
C TYR A 106 -0.38 -18.43 1.30
N ARG A 107 0.57 -18.59 2.23
CA ARG A 107 1.99 -18.72 1.87
C ARG A 107 2.22 -19.88 0.91
N LYS A 108 1.63 -21.05 1.18
CA LYS A 108 1.72 -22.20 0.26
C LYS A 108 1.09 -21.94 -1.10
N LEU A 109 0.00 -21.17 -1.15
CA LEU A 109 -0.60 -20.75 -2.42
C LEU A 109 0.34 -19.81 -3.17
N ILE A 110 0.90 -18.79 -2.51
CA ILE A 110 1.88 -17.87 -3.08
C ILE A 110 3.08 -18.64 -3.65
N ASP A 111 3.64 -19.59 -2.91
CA ASP A 111 4.78 -20.41 -3.34
C ASP A 111 4.48 -21.28 -4.57
N SER A 112 3.19 -21.55 -4.85
CA SER A 112 2.75 -22.30 -6.03
C SER A 112 2.51 -21.44 -7.28
N LEU A 113 2.51 -20.11 -7.14
CA LEU A 113 2.30 -19.19 -8.25
C LEU A 113 3.57 -19.05 -9.10
N HIS A 114 3.39 -18.96 -10.41
CA HIS A 114 4.49 -18.84 -11.38
C HIS A 114 4.49 -17.44 -12.02
N LEU A 115 5.02 -16.47 -11.27
CA LEU A 115 5.00 -15.04 -11.61
C LEU A 115 6.41 -14.51 -11.92
N ASP A 116 6.60 -13.95 -13.11
CA ASP A 116 7.86 -13.37 -13.55
C ASP A 116 7.95 -11.89 -13.19
N HIS A 117 6.86 -11.16 -13.41
CA HIS A 117 6.78 -9.70 -13.24
C HIS A 117 6.19 -9.26 -11.90
N VAL A 118 5.48 -10.16 -11.21
CA VAL A 118 4.97 -9.92 -9.86
C VAL A 118 5.80 -10.67 -8.83
N LYS A 119 6.32 -9.97 -7.84
CA LYS A 119 6.98 -10.54 -6.65
C LYS A 119 6.12 -10.30 -5.43
N ILE A 120 5.90 -11.33 -4.62
CA ILE A 120 5.07 -11.25 -3.42
C ILE A 120 5.94 -11.58 -2.21
N CYS A 121 5.91 -10.73 -1.18
CA CYS A 121 6.59 -11.02 0.08
C CYS A 121 5.65 -10.74 1.26
N THR A 122 5.85 -11.47 2.36
CA THR A 122 4.97 -11.40 3.54
C THR A 122 5.70 -10.95 4.81
N PRO A 123 6.31 -9.75 4.82
CA PRO A 123 7.16 -9.31 5.90
C PRO A 123 6.39 -9.10 7.20
N TRP A 124 7.07 -9.39 8.31
CA TRP A 124 6.72 -8.79 9.58
C TRP A 124 7.30 -7.38 9.63
N LEU A 125 6.50 -6.41 10.06
CA LEU A 125 6.90 -5.01 10.19
C LEU A 125 6.75 -4.61 11.65
N GLU A 126 7.73 -3.85 12.13
CA GLU A 126 7.60 -3.15 13.41
C GLU A 126 6.55 -2.04 13.32
N ALA A 127 6.03 -1.60 14.47
CA ALA A 127 4.95 -0.64 14.52
C ALA A 127 5.34 0.70 13.86
N GLU A 128 6.60 1.13 13.97
CA GLU A 128 7.09 2.36 13.34
C GLU A 128 7.28 2.20 11.82
N ASP A 129 7.54 0.98 11.34
CA ASP A 129 7.81 0.70 9.93
C ASP A 129 6.55 0.59 9.10
N TYR A 130 5.43 0.19 9.70
CA TYR A 130 4.15 0.08 9.02
C TYR A 130 3.70 1.40 8.34
N PRO A 131 3.58 2.55 9.05
CA PRO A 131 3.20 3.81 8.41
C PRO A 131 4.27 4.30 7.40
N LEU A 132 5.55 3.99 7.63
CA LEU A 132 6.60 4.29 6.67
C LEU A 132 6.39 3.51 5.36
N LEU A 133 6.09 2.21 5.44
CA LEU A 133 5.80 1.38 4.28
C LEU A 133 4.56 1.88 3.55
N LEU A 134 3.46 2.13 4.27
CA LEU A 134 2.23 2.66 3.66
C LEU A 134 2.49 3.96 2.91
N GLY A 135 3.19 4.91 3.54
CA GLY A 135 3.53 6.19 2.93
C GLY A 135 4.62 6.12 1.83
N SER A 136 5.26 4.97 1.66
CA SER A 136 6.22 4.67 0.58
C SER A 136 5.61 3.83 -0.55
N SER A 137 4.44 3.24 -0.32
CA SER A 137 3.75 2.39 -1.30
C SER A 137 3.01 3.22 -2.34
N ASP A 138 2.78 2.63 -3.51
CA ASP A 138 2.09 3.28 -4.63
C ASP A 138 0.57 3.10 -4.53
N LEU A 139 0.12 1.90 -4.14
CA LEU A 139 -1.29 1.52 -4.01
C LEU A 139 -1.50 0.56 -2.83
N GLY A 140 -2.61 0.73 -2.11
CA GLY A 140 -3.08 -0.20 -1.09
C GLY A 140 -4.19 -1.13 -1.60
N VAL A 141 -4.25 -2.37 -1.13
CA VAL A 141 -5.39 -3.28 -1.37
C VAL A 141 -5.98 -3.70 -0.03
N CYS A 142 -7.27 -3.45 0.16
CA CYS A 142 -8.01 -3.87 1.35
C CYS A 142 -9.05 -4.93 1.01
N LEU A 143 -8.87 -6.13 1.57
CA LEU A 143 -9.79 -7.27 1.43
C LEU A 143 -10.72 -7.44 2.65
N HIS A 144 -10.56 -6.61 3.68
CA HIS A 144 -11.37 -6.69 4.89
C HIS A 144 -12.82 -6.30 4.59
N LYS A 145 -13.75 -7.22 4.87
CA LYS A 145 -15.18 -6.97 4.96
C LYS A 145 -15.61 -7.02 6.42
N SER A 146 -16.36 -6.02 6.89
CA SER A 146 -17.03 -6.14 8.19
C SER A 146 -18.12 -7.22 8.10
N SER A 147 -18.08 -8.21 9.01
CA SER A 147 -19.10 -9.25 9.08
C SER A 147 -20.48 -8.68 9.46
N SER A 148 -20.52 -7.54 10.18
CA SER A 148 -21.74 -6.78 10.46
C SER A 148 -22.17 -5.89 9.28
N GLY A 149 -21.22 -5.52 8.42
CA GLY A 149 -21.38 -4.57 7.33
C GLY A 149 -21.47 -3.11 7.78
N LEU A 150 -21.26 -2.84 9.08
CA LEU A 150 -21.40 -1.51 9.67
C LEU A 150 -20.05 -0.90 10.09
N ASP A 151 -19.02 -1.72 10.27
CA ASP A 151 -17.72 -1.24 10.76
C ASP A 151 -16.83 -0.78 9.61
N LEU A 152 -16.29 0.44 9.72
CA LEU A 152 -15.33 0.94 8.74
C LEU A 152 -14.02 0.13 8.79
N PRO A 153 -13.37 -0.11 7.64
CA PRO A 153 -12.16 -0.90 7.60
C PRO A 153 -10.97 -0.06 8.09
N MET A 154 -10.54 -0.29 9.33
CA MET A 154 -9.43 0.44 9.96
C MET A 154 -8.14 0.44 9.12
N LYS A 155 -7.89 -0.64 8.37
CA LYS A 155 -6.75 -0.74 7.46
C LYS A 155 -6.77 0.33 6.36
N VAL A 156 -7.95 0.68 5.83
CA VAL A 156 -8.09 1.77 4.86
C VAL A 156 -7.87 3.12 5.53
N VAL A 157 -8.31 3.28 6.78
CA VAL A 157 -8.05 4.51 7.56
C VAL A 157 -6.54 4.74 7.70
N ASP A 158 -5.77 3.71 8.03
CA ASP A 158 -4.30 3.81 8.11
C ASP A 158 -3.66 4.22 6.76
N MET A 159 -4.11 3.58 5.66
CA MET A 159 -3.64 3.86 4.31
C MET A 159 -3.95 5.31 3.89
N PHE A 160 -5.18 5.77 4.11
CA PHE A 160 -5.58 7.15 3.84
C PHE A 160 -4.83 8.15 4.73
N GLY A 161 -4.59 7.79 6.00
CA GLY A 161 -3.73 8.55 6.90
C GLY A 161 -2.33 8.77 6.33
N CYS A 162 -1.81 7.85 5.52
CA CYS A 162 -0.52 7.96 4.82
C CYS A 162 -0.61 8.52 3.40
N CYS A 163 -1.78 9.02 2.98
CA CYS A 163 -2.09 9.45 1.61
C CYS A 163 -1.86 8.35 0.57
N LEU A 164 -2.11 7.10 0.94
CA LEU A 164 -2.03 5.95 0.04
C LEU A 164 -3.42 5.68 -0.55
N PRO A 165 -3.62 5.85 -1.88
CA PRO A 165 -4.84 5.42 -2.54
C PRO A 165 -5.07 3.92 -2.34
N VAL A 166 -6.34 3.49 -2.35
CA VAL A 166 -6.69 2.09 -2.13
C VAL A 166 -7.62 1.55 -3.21
N CYS A 167 -7.49 0.26 -3.50
CA CYS A 167 -8.57 -0.58 -4.00
C CYS A 167 -9.15 -1.35 -2.80
N ALA A 168 -10.45 -1.23 -2.53
CA ALA A 168 -11.09 -1.88 -1.39
C ALA A 168 -12.26 -2.77 -1.82
N ILE A 169 -12.40 -3.94 -1.22
CA ILE A 169 -13.47 -4.88 -1.57
C ILE A 169 -14.82 -4.39 -1.05
N SER A 170 -15.86 -4.42 -1.89
CA SER A 170 -17.17 -3.85 -1.61
C SER A 170 -17.88 -4.51 -0.42
N PHE A 171 -18.39 -3.69 0.49
CA PHE A 171 -19.38 -4.04 1.53
C PHE A 171 -20.17 -2.79 1.95
N ASN A 172 -21.23 -2.96 2.76
CA ASN A 172 -22.30 -1.96 2.92
C ASN A 172 -21.85 -0.55 3.35
N CYS A 173 -21.05 -0.42 4.41
CA CYS A 173 -20.60 0.89 4.89
C CYS A 173 -19.29 1.40 4.25
N LEU A 174 -18.64 0.60 3.39
CA LEU A 174 -17.41 1.03 2.71
C LEU A 174 -17.55 2.37 1.97
N PRO A 175 -18.66 2.66 1.26
CA PRO A 175 -18.84 3.92 0.56
C PRO A 175 -18.85 5.15 1.46
N GLU A 176 -18.98 5.00 2.79
CA GLU A 176 -18.83 6.11 3.73
C GLU A 176 -17.38 6.62 3.77
N LEU A 177 -16.41 5.71 3.66
CA LEU A 177 -14.97 5.99 3.71
C LEU A 177 -14.35 6.08 2.30
N VAL A 178 -14.53 5.06 1.47
CA VAL A 178 -13.96 5.01 0.11
C VAL A 178 -15.02 5.52 -0.88
N LYS A 179 -14.72 6.64 -1.52
CA LYS A 179 -15.54 7.22 -2.60
C LYS A 179 -14.95 6.74 -3.92
N HIS A 180 -15.65 5.80 -4.57
CA HIS A 180 -15.21 5.20 -5.83
C HIS A 180 -14.92 6.28 -6.87
N ASP A 181 -13.78 6.17 -7.56
CA ASP A 181 -13.26 7.14 -8.54
C ASP A 181 -12.96 8.55 -7.99
N GLU A 182 -12.97 8.75 -6.67
CA GLU A 182 -12.59 10.03 -6.04
C GLU A 182 -11.33 9.93 -5.17
N ASN A 183 -11.29 8.97 -4.24
CA ASN A 183 -10.16 8.78 -3.31
C ASN A 183 -9.58 7.35 -3.34
N GLY A 184 -10.17 6.49 -4.16
CA GLY A 184 -9.81 5.09 -4.32
C GLY A 184 -10.80 4.39 -5.25
N LEU A 185 -10.62 3.08 -5.39
CA LEU A 185 -11.54 2.23 -6.15
C LEU A 185 -12.16 1.19 -5.23
N ILE A 186 -13.35 0.76 -5.62
CA ILE A 186 -14.12 -0.30 -4.95
C ILE A 186 -14.23 -1.43 -5.96
N PHE A 187 -13.92 -2.66 -5.55
CA PHE A 187 -14.04 -3.84 -6.39
C PHE A 187 -14.88 -4.93 -5.71
N ARG A 188 -15.42 -5.88 -6.48
CA ARG A 188 -16.26 -6.97 -5.97
C ARG A 188 -15.57 -8.32 -6.02
N ASP A 189 -14.68 -8.52 -6.98
CA ASP A 189 -14.01 -9.78 -7.24
C ASP A 189 -12.59 -9.58 -7.80
N SER A 190 -11.92 -10.69 -8.11
CA SER A 190 -10.53 -10.68 -8.58
C SER A 190 -10.37 -10.06 -9.97
N ALA A 191 -11.36 -10.24 -10.85
CA ALA A 191 -11.30 -9.72 -12.21
C ALA A 191 -11.42 -8.19 -12.22
N GLU A 192 -12.36 -7.66 -11.42
CA GLU A 192 -12.48 -6.22 -11.23
C GLU A 192 -11.22 -5.63 -10.60
N LEU A 193 -10.64 -6.29 -9.59
CA LEU A 193 -9.36 -5.86 -9.01
C LEU A 193 -8.23 -5.87 -10.05
N ALA A 194 -8.11 -6.90 -10.89
CA ALA A 194 -7.07 -7.01 -11.91
C ALA A 194 -7.16 -5.86 -12.95
N GLU A 195 -8.37 -5.58 -13.44
CA GLU A 195 -8.59 -4.47 -14.37
C GLU A 195 -8.34 -3.10 -13.71
N GLN A 196 -8.67 -2.94 -12.43
CA GLN A 196 -8.34 -1.74 -11.67
C GLN A 196 -6.82 -1.56 -11.50
N LEU A 197 -6.08 -2.63 -11.17
CA LEU A 197 -4.61 -2.59 -11.09
C LEU A 197 -4.00 -2.17 -12.43
N LYS A 198 -4.44 -2.78 -13.52
CA LYS A 198 -4.02 -2.43 -14.88
C LYS A 198 -4.33 -0.97 -15.22
N SER A 199 -5.55 -0.51 -14.95
CA SER A 199 -5.95 0.87 -15.25
C SER A 199 -5.17 1.89 -14.43
N LEU A 200 -4.89 1.61 -13.15
CA LEU A 200 -4.18 2.53 -12.26
C LEU A 200 -2.68 2.61 -12.55
N LEU A 201 -2.08 1.49 -12.98
CA LEU A 201 -0.65 1.37 -13.19
C LEU A 201 -0.22 1.56 -14.66
N SER A 202 -1.18 1.70 -15.58
CA SER A 202 -0.89 2.10 -16.96
C SER A 202 -0.21 3.47 -16.99
N GLY A 203 1.01 3.52 -17.54
CA GLY A 203 1.82 4.76 -17.60
C GLY A 203 2.59 5.09 -16.32
N PHE A 204 2.61 4.19 -15.33
CA PHE A 204 3.49 4.29 -14.17
C PHE A 204 4.97 4.39 -14.59
N PRO A 205 5.82 5.19 -13.90
CA PRO A 205 5.59 5.89 -12.63
C PRO A 205 5.04 7.32 -12.75
N SER A 206 4.42 7.71 -13.87
CA SER A 206 3.83 9.05 -13.99
C SER A 206 2.72 9.30 -12.95
N LEU A 207 2.66 10.52 -12.44
CA LEU A 207 1.61 10.99 -11.53
C LEU A 207 0.41 11.63 -12.26
N ASP A 208 0.44 11.70 -13.59
CA ASP A 208 -0.61 12.38 -14.38
C ASP A 208 -1.91 11.55 -14.49
N GLY A 209 -1.92 10.31 -13.98
CA GLY A 209 -3.06 9.40 -14.02
C GLY A 209 -3.96 9.45 -12.77
N LYS A 210 -4.94 8.53 -12.74
CA LYS A 210 -5.88 8.37 -11.62
C LYS A 210 -5.18 8.17 -10.28
N LEU A 211 -4.08 7.41 -10.26
CA LEU A 211 -3.32 7.14 -9.03
C LEU A 211 -2.78 8.42 -8.38
N GLY A 212 -2.22 9.34 -9.19
CA GLY A 212 -1.75 10.63 -8.71
C GLY A 212 -2.89 11.54 -8.28
N ALA A 213 -4.01 11.54 -9.01
CA ALA A 213 -5.20 12.30 -8.64
C ALA A 213 -5.79 11.87 -7.29
N PHE A 214 -5.91 10.56 -7.02
CA PHE A 214 -6.36 10.05 -5.72
C PHE A 214 -5.41 10.44 -4.60
N ARG A 215 -4.09 10.33 -4.83
CA ARG A 215 -3.08 10.74 -3.85
C ARG A 215 -3.17 12.23 -3.54
N ALA A 216 -3.33 13.08 -4.56
CA ALA A 216 -3.52 14.52 -4.38
C ALA A 216 -4.79 14.84 -3.60
N LYS A 217 -5.90 14.14 -3.89
CA LYS A 217 -7.16 14.27 -3.15
C LYS A 217 -6.97 13.92 -1.67
N LEU A 218 -6.35 12.77 -1.36
CA LEU A 218 -6.06 12.34 0.01
C LEU A 218 -5.16 13.33 0.75
N CYS A 219 -4.12 13.84 0.08
CA CYS A 219 -3.26 14.90 0.64
C CYS A 219 -4.04 16.19 0.94
N SER A 220 -4.96 16.59 0.06
CA SER A 220 -5.77 17.81 0.26
C SER A 220 -6.85 17.65 1.34
N SER A 221 -7.29 16.42 1.63
CA SER A 221 -8.28 16.15 2.68
C SER A 221 -7.68 15.99 4.08
N ARG A 222 -6.37 16.21 4.24
CA ARG A 222 -5.66 16.09 5.53
C ARG A 222 -5.83 17.29 6.46
N ASP A 223 -6.70 18.24 6.13
CA ASP A 223 -6.82 19.53 6.83
C ASP A 223 -7.21 19.43 8.32
N GLN A 224 -7.58 18.26 8.82
CA GLN A 224 -7.83 18.03 10.25
C GLN A 224 -7.22 16.70 10.71
N CYS A 225 -6.23 16.77 11.60
CA CYS A 225 -5.79 15.59 12.33
C CYS A 225 -6.76 15.25 13.47
N TRP A 226 -6.55 14.09 14.12
CA TRP A 226 -7.37 13.70 15.27
C TRP A 226 -7.30 14.74 16.40
N ASP A 227 -6.10 15.27 16.70
CA ASP A 227 -5.92 16.29 17.74
C ASP A 227 -6.67 17.58 17.38
N ASP A 228 -6.61 18.03 16.12
CA ASP A 228 -7.37 19.19 15.66
C ASP A 228 -8.88 18.98 15.83
N ASN A 229 -9.38 17.80 15.44
CA ASN A 229 -10.81 17.47 15.56
C ASN A 229 -11.25 17.33 17.02
N TRP A 230 -10.39 16.73 17.86
CA TRP A 230 -10.61 16.58 19.29
C TRP A 230 -10.71 17.95 19.96
N ASP A 231 -9.76 18.84 19.69
CA ASP A 231 -9.69 20.19 20.26
C ASP A 231 -10.85 21.06 19.78
N GLN A 232 -11.31 20.89 18.54
CA GLN A 232 -12.41 21.66 17.97
C GLN A 232 -13.80 21.14 18.40
N THR A 233 -13.96 19.84 18.59
CA THR A 233 -15.28 19.21 18.77
C THR A 233 -15.52 18.72 20.19
N VAL A 234 -14.58 17.97 20.77
CA VAL A 234 -14.78 17.26 22.04
C VAL A 234 -14.33 18.11 23.23
N LEU A 235 -13.15 18.72 23.14
CA LEU A 235 -12.57 19.54 24.21
C LEU A 235 -13.49 20.67 24.68
N PRO A 236 -14.22 21.42 23.81
CA PRO A 236 -15.13 22.46 24.26
C PRO A 236 -16.30 21.93 25.08
N LEU A 237 -16.81 20.74 24.74
CA LEU A 237 -17.90 20.10 25.49
C LEU A 237 -17.44 19.73 26.90
N LEU A 238 -16.24 19.15 27.04
CA LEU A 238 -15.66 18.83 28.34
C LEU A 238 -15.38 20.08 29.19
N ARG A 239 -14.88 21.15 28.57
CA ARG A 239 -14.69 22.45 29.25
C ARG A 239 -16.03 23.03 29.73
N SER A 240 -17.10 22.86 28.95
CA SER A 240 -18.44 23.35 29.34
C SER A 240 -19.09 22.55 30.49
N LEU A 241 -18.65 21.32 30.72
CA LEU A 241 -19.11 20.45 31.81
C LEU A 241 -18.33 20.68 33.12
N SER A 242 -17.24 21.44 33.07
CA SER A 242 -16.49 21.84 34.25
C SER A 242 -17.31 22.88 35.02
N LEU A 243 -17.87 22.49 36.18
CA LEU A 243 -18.63 23.38 37.07
C LEU A 243 -17.82 24.64 37.41
N PRO A 244 -18.48 25.80 37.67
CA PRO A 244 -17.77 26.98 38.14
C PRO A 244 -16.96 26.63 39.40
N GLU A 245 -15.69 27.05 39.45
CA GLU A 245 -14.90 26.94 40.67
C GLU A 245 -15.62 27.64 41.84
N PRO A 246 -15.54 27.09 43.06
CA PRO A 246 -16.29 27.55 44.22
C PRO A 246 -15.90 28.97 44.68
#